data_AF-A0A8R1E185-F1
#
_entry.id   AF-A0A8R1E185-F1
#
_cell.length_a   1.000
_cell.length_b   1.000
_cell.length_c   1.000
_cell.angle_alpha   90.00
_cell.angle_beta   90.00
_cell.angle_gamma   90.00
#
_symmetry.space_group_name_H-M   'P 1'
#
loop_
_entity.id
_entity.type
_entity.pdbx_description
1 polymer ?
#
loop_
_entity_poly.entity_id
_entity_poly.type
_entity_poly.pdbx_seq_one_letter_code
_entity_poly.pdbx_strand_id
1 'polypeptide(L)'
;MMVKGEPFLDTHYFLYHSDATRTRRHKRAIKERLDTHPAIEWAEEQRPKRRVKRDYLFLDDDAHHNAPQRRSVLSHQNNRRAQKRQQPTSPREIPSLPFPDPLYKDQWYLHNGAVGGFDMNVRQAWLAGYAGRNVSVSILDDGIQRNHPDLAENYDPLASTDINDHDDDPTPQDNGDNKHGTRCAGEVAALAGNNQCGVGVAYKAKIGGVRMLDGAVSDSVEAASLSLNQNHIDIYSASWGPEDDGRTFDGPGPLAREAFYRGIKNGRGGKGNIFVWASGNGGSKQDSCSADGYTTSVYTLSISSATYDNHR
;
A
#
# COMPACT_ATOMS: atom_id res chain seq x y z
N MET A 1 14.26 26.76 13.94
CA MET A 1 13.96 25.63 13.03
C MET A 1 14.89 24.51 13.42
N MET A 2 14.39 23.29 13.45
CA MET A 2 15.17 22.09 13.72
C MET A 2 14.97 21.12 12.56
N VAL A 3 16.05 20.49 12.12
CA VAL A 3 15.98 19.34 11.23
C VAL A 3 15.44 18.16 12.05
N LYS A 4 14.48 17.43 11.52
CA LYS A 4 14.00 16.16 12.11
C LYS A 4 14.18 15.02 11.13
N GLY A 5 14.63 13.88 11.65
CA GLY A 5 14.86 12.66 10.89
C GLY A 5 16.10 12.73 9.98
N GLU A 6 16.32 11.63 9.28
CA GLU A 6 17.36 11.47 8.26
C GLU A 6 16.94 12.12 6.93
N PRO A 7 17.90 12.44 6.05
CA PRO A 7 17.57 12.96 4.73
C PRO A 7 16.82 11.93 3.88
N PHE A 8 15.89 12.41 3.07
CA PHE A 8 15.26 11.64 2.00
C PHE A 8 15.71 12.15 0.63
N LEU A 9 15.60 11.31 -0.41
CA LEU A 9 16.15 11.61 -1.74
C LEU A 9 17.60 12.14 -1.69
N ASP A 10 18.40 11.57 -0.79
CA ASP A 10 19.82 11.85 -0.50
C ASP A 10 20.13 13.24 0.11
N THR A 11 19.34 14.26 -0.20
CA THR A 11 19.68 15.67 0.13
C THR A 11 18.54 16.50 0.68
N HIS A 12 17.34 15.94 0.85
CA HIS A 12 16.18 16.68 1.34
C HIS A 12 15.96 16.44 2.82
N TYR A 13 15.64 17.49 3.56
CA TYR A 13 15.47 17.44 5.01
C TYR A 13 14.13 18.06 5.41
N PHE A 14 13.48 17.48 6.41
CA PHE A 14 12.32 18.11 7.02
C PHE A 14 12.75 19.19 8.01
N LEU A 15 12.22 20.41 7.83
CA LEU A 15 12.46 21.54 8.73
C LEU A 15 11.19 21.86 9.52
N TYR A 16 11.25 21.66 10.82
CA TYR A 16 10.12 21.94 11.72
C TYR A 16 10.33 23.21 12.53
N HIS A 17 9.20 23.84 12.85
CA HIS A 17 9.15 24.94 13.79
C HIS A 17 8.51 24.51 15.10
N SER A 18 9.13 24.86 16.22
CA SER A 18 8.66 24.53 17.58
C SER A 18 7.52 25.42 18.08
N ASP A 19 7.13 26.43 17.32
CA ASP A 19 6.13 27.43 17.72
C ASP A 19 5.09 27.62 16.62
N ALA A 20 3.84 27.27 16.95
CA ALA A 20 2.67 27.29 16.07
C ALA A 20 2.08 28.71 15.91
N THR A 21 2.39 29.64 16.81
CA THR A 21 1.79 30.98 16.83
C THR A 21 2.70 32.00 16.15
N ARG A 22 2.44 32.29 14.88
CA ARG A 22 3.32 33.19 14.10
C ARG A 22 2.60 34.24 13.32
N THR A 23 3.07 35.47 13.51
CA THR A 23 2.73 36.60 12.63
C THR A 23 3.32 36.36 11.25
N ARG A 24 2.66 36.90 10.21
CA ARG A 24 3.15 36.84 8.82
C ARG A 24 4.58 37.36 8.66
N ARG A 25 4.97 38.35 9.48
CA ARG A 25 6.32 38.92 9.52
C ARG A 25 7.38 37.90 9.92
N HIS A 26 7.10 37.07 10.92
CA HIS A 26 8.04 36.05 11.38
C HIS A 26 8.26 34.96 10.33
N LYS A 27 7.18 34.51 9.67
CA LYS A 27 7.27 33.55 8.55
C LYS A 27 8.16 34.08 7.42
N ARG A 28 7.97 35.35 7.02
CA ARG A 28 8.78 35.98 5.96
C ARG A 28 10.27 36.05 6.31
N ALA A 29 10.61 36.45 7.54
CA ALA A 29 11.99 36.56 7.98
C ALA A 29 12.73 35.20 7.96
N ILE A 30 12.02 34.11 8.26
CA ILE A 30 12.62 32.78 8.18
C ILE A 30 12.80 32.32 6.75
N LYS A 31 11.80 32.54 5.89
CA LYS A 31 11.93 32.22 4.47
C LYS A 31 13.14 32.95 3.87
N GLU A 32 13.29 34.23 4.15
CA GLU A 32 14.43 35.03 3.70
C GLU A 32 15.77 34.49 4.22
N ARG A 33 15.83 34.02 5.47
CA ARG A 33 17.03 33.37 6.02
C ARG A 33 17.35 32.04 5.35
N LEU A 34 16.35 31.24 4.97
CA LEU A 34 16.57 29.98 4.26
C LEU A 34 17.04 30.26 2.82
N ASP A 35 16.36 31.17 2.13
CA ASP A 35 16.66 31.54 0.74
C ASP A 35 18.06 32.17 0.57
N THR A 36 18.62 32.75 1.63
CA THR A 36 19.96 33.36 1.62
C THR A 36 21.05 32.49 2.25
N HIS A 37 20.71 31.32 2.78
CA HIS A 37 21.69 30.45 3.43
C HIS A 37 22.56 29.73 2.39
N PRO A 38 23.91 29.81 2.45
CA PRO A 38 24.79 29.31 1.39
C PRO A 38 24.76 27.79 1.19
N ALA A 39 24.29 27.03 2.18
CA ALA A 39 24.15 25.58 2.11
C ALA A 39 22.73 25.10 1.70
N ILE A 40 21.80 26.02 1.45
CA ILE A 40 20.42 25.68 1.07
C ILE A 40 20.23 26.08 -0.39
N GLU A 41 19.96 25.10 -1.25
CA GLU A 41 19.67 25.37 -2.66
C GLU A 41 18.28 25.97 -2.84
N TRP A 42 17.28 25.43 -2.13
CA TRP A 42 15.93 25.95 -2.09
C TRP A 42 15.21 25.48 -0.83
N ALA A 43 14.12 26.17 -0.47
CA ALA A 43 13.21 25.75 0.60
C ALA A 43 11.75 26.01 0.22
N GLU A 44 10.87 25.05 0.52
CA GLU A 44 9.44 25.15 0.23
C GLU A 44 8.60 24.85 1.48
N GLU A 45 7.59 25.69 1.75
CA GLU A 45 6.56 25.38 2.76
C GLU A 45 5.59 24.35 2.15
N GLN A 46 5.72 23.11 2.61
CA GLN A 46 4.91 21.99 2.17
C GLN A 46 3.45 22.16 2.62
N ARG A 47 2.52 21.84 1.71
CA ARG A 47 1.08 21.84 2.01
C ARG A 47 0.58 20.41 2.08
N PRO A 48 0.05 19.98 3.24
CA PRO A 48 -0.59 18.67 3.34
C PRO A 48 -1.76 18.57 2.38
N LYS A 49 -1.88 17.41 1.74
CA LYS A 49 -3.01 17.00 0.92
C LYS A 49 -3.77 15.90 1.66
N ARG A 50 -5.07 15.80 1.39
CA ARG A 50 -5.87 14.69 1.92
C ARG A 50 -5.51 13.43 1.15
N ARG A 51 -5.06 12.41 1.87
CA ARG A 51 -4.87 11.04 1.37
C ARG A 51 -5.77 10.11 2.16
N VAL A 52 -6.45 9.22 1.46
CA VAL A 52 -7.43 8.32 2.05
C VAL A 52 -6.94 6.89 1.86
N LYS A 53 -6.78 6.16 2.96
CA LYS A 53 -6.57 4.71 2.94
C LYS A 53 -7.83 3.99 2.46
N ARG A 54 -7.65 2.95 1.67
CA ARG A 54 -8.72 2.17 1.03
C ARG A 54 -9.13 1.01 1.93
N ASP A 55 -9.64 1.35 3.11
CA ASP A 55 -10.07 0.37 4.11
C ASP A 55 -11.34 -0.37 3.65
N TYR A 56 -11.63 -1.45 4.37
CA TYR A 56 -12.85 -2.24 4.25
C TYR A 56 -14.08 -1.34 4.40
N LEU A 57 -14.94 -1.36 3.38
CA LEU A 57 -16.24 -0.70 3.44
C LEU A 57 -17.21 -1.60 4.22
N PHE A 58 -17.64 -1.16 5.40
CA PHE A 58 -18.81 -1.76 6.05
C PHE A 58 -20.02 -1.44 5.17
N LEU A 59 -20.69 -2.49 4.67
CA LEU A 59 -22.03 -2.33 4.12
C LEU A 59 -22.94 -1.98 5.30
N ASP A 60 -23.45 -0.76 5.36
CA ASP A 60 -24.56 -0.44 6.26
C ASP A 60 -25.74 -1.36 5.91
N ASP A 61 -26.19 -2.16 6.89
CA ASP A 61 -27.30 -3.12 6.77
C ASP A 61 -28.62 -2.48 6.28
N ASP A 62 -28.74 -1.15 6.35
CA ASP A 62 -29.93 -0.39 5.97
C ASP A 62 -30.12 -0.19 4.45
N ALA A 63 -29.12 -0.51 3.61
CA ALA A 63 -29.20 -0.30 2.16
C ALA A 63 -29.89 -1.43 1.38
N HIS A 64 -30.32 -2.51 2.03
CA HIS A 64 -30.93 -3.67 1.36
C HIS A 64 -32.41 -3.49 0.94
N HIS A 65 -33.05 -2.37 1.25
CA HIS A 65 -34.49 -2.20 0.97
C HIS A 65 -34.84 -1.35 -0.25
N ASN A 66 -33.88 -0.76 -0.98
CA ASN A 66 -34.19 0.03 -2.19
C ASN A 66 -33.04 0.06 -3.21
N ALA A 67 -32.55 -1.10 -3.66
CA ALA A 67 -31.71 -1.15 -4.85
C ALA A 67 -32.61 -1.13 -6.11
N PRO A 68 -32.60 -0.06 -6.94
CA PRO A 68 -33.23 -0.14 -8.26
C PRO A 68 -32.39 -1.09 -9.12
N GLN A 69 -33.06 -1.97 -9.87
CA GLN A 69 -32.43 -2.82 -10.89
C GLN A 69 -31.54 -1.97 -11.81
N ARG A 70 -30.22 -2.02 -11.62
CA ARG A 70 -29.27 -1.34 -12.50
C ARG A 70 -29.25 -2.07 -13.84
N ARG A 71 -29.82 -1.44 -14.86
CA ARG A 71 -29.62 -1.83 -16.26
C ARG A 71 -28.13 -1.76 -16.59
N SER A 72 -27.58 -2.89 -17.02
CA SER A 72 -26.27 -2.97 -17.67
C SER A 72 -26.25 -2.03 -18.88
N VAL A 73 -25.52 -0.93 -18.77
CA VAL A 73 -25.19 -0.07 -19.91
C VAL A 73 -23.80 -0.49 -20.36
N LEU A 74 -23.70 -1.62 -21.04
CA LEU A 74 -22.59 -2.05 -21.91
C LEU A 74 -22.93 -3.44 -22.50
N SER A 75 -24.03 -3.56 -23.25
CA SER A 75 -24.26 -4.73 -24.10
C SER A 75 -23.52 -4.55 -25.42
N HIS A 76 -22.19 -4.72 -25.41
CA HIS A 76 -21.48 -4.97 -26.66
C HIS A 76 -21.65 -6.45 -27.03
N GLN A 77 -22.56 -6.70 -27.98
CA GLN A 77 -22.69 -7.99 -28.67
C GLN A 77 -21.38 -8.29 -29.42
N ASN A 78 -20.43 -8.91 -28.74
CA ASN A 78 -19.29 -9.55 -29.39
C ASN A 78 -19.68 -10.98 -29.74
N ASN A 79 -20.13 -11.17 -30.98
CA ASN A 79 -20.12 -12.45 -31.66
C ASN A 79 -18.67 -12.90 -31.86
N ARG A 80 -18.05 -13.45 -30.82
CA ARG A 80 -16.81 -14.25 -30.95
C ARG A 80 -17.16 -15.69 -30.62
N ARG A 81 -17.16 -16.54 -31.66
CA ARG A 81 -17.14 -17.99 -31.51
C ARG A 81 -16.03 -18.36 -30.53
N ALA A 82 -16.41 -18.70 -29.31
CA ALA A 82 -15.51 -19.29 -28.33
C ALA A 82 -15.08 -20.65 -28.88
N GLN A 83 -13.88 -20.71 -29.47
CA GLN A 83 -13.21 -21.99 -29.65
C GLN A 83 -13.06 -22.60 -28.25
N LYS A 84 -13.78 -23.71 -28.02
CA LYS A 84 -13.59 -24.56 -26.84
C LYS A 84 -12.13 -24.99 -26.83
N ARG A 85 -11.29 -24.25 -26.11
CA ARG A 85 -9.96 -24.68 -25.74
C ARG A 85 -10.15 -25.88 -24.84
N GLN A 86 -9.82 -27.07 -25.33
CA GLN A 86 -9.92 -28.32 -24.58
C GLN A 86 -9.08 -28.13 -23.31
N GLN A 87 -9.76 -28.00 -22.16
CA GLN A 87 -9.11 -28.07 -20.87
C GLN A 87 -8.58 -29.50 -20.71
N PRO A 88 -7.31 -29.69 -20.30
CA PRO A 88 -6.80 -31.02 -20.01
C PRO A 88 -7.70 -31.69 -18.96
N THR A 89 -8.15 -32.89 -19.28
CA THR A 89 -9.04 -33.72 -18.47
C THR A 89 -8.29 -34.32 -17.29
N SER A 90 -8.17 -33.53 -16.22
CA SER A 90 -8.20 -33.90 -14.79
C SER A 90 -7.65 -32.71 -14.00
N PRO A 91 -8.38 -32.15 -13.00
CA PRO A 91 -7.74 -31.25 -12.05
C PRO A 91 -6.67 -32.09 -11.35
N ARG A 92 -5.40 -31.80 -11.60
CA ARG A 92 -4.32 -32.37 -10.80
C ARG A 92 -4.63 -31.94 -9.36
N GLU A 93 -5.01 -32.88 -8.49
CA GLU A 93 -5.26 -32.59 -7.08
C GLU A 93 -3.98 -32.01 -6.50
N ILE A 94 -3.98 -30.71 -6.24
CA ILE A 94 -2.89 -30.03 -5.57
C ILE A 94 -3.00 -30.42 -4.10
N PRO A 95 -1.95 -31.03 -3.49
CA PRO A 95 -1.99 -31.38 -2.08
C PRO A 95 -2.37 -30.16 -1.23
N SER A 96 -3.32 -30.35 -0.32
CA SER A 96 -3.57 -29.32 0.69
C SER A 96 -2.32 -29.19 1.57
N LEU A 97 -1.81 -27.97 1.71
CA LEU A 97 -0.79 -27.70 2.72
C LEU A 97 -1.51 -27.61 4.08
N PRO A 98 -1.22 -28.50 5.04
CA PRO A 98 -1.94 -28.56 6.30
C PRO A 98 -1.35 -27.55 7.29
N PHE A 99 -1.43 -26.26 6.96
CA PHE A 99 -1.09 -25.21 7.91
C PHE A 99 -2.06 -25.29 9.10
N PRO A 100 -1.55 -25.42 10.34
CA PRO A 100 -2.37 -25.55 11.54
C PRO A 100 -3.02 -24.22 11.97
N ASP A 101 -2.74 -23.13 11.27
CA ASP A 101 -3.22 -21.78 11.57
C ASP A 101 -4.76 -21.71 11.47
N PRO A 102 -5.45 -21.25 12.53
CA PRO A 102 -6.89 -21.49 12.72
C PRO A 102 -7.78 -20.82 11.67
N LEU A 103 -7.34 -19.68 11.11
CA LEU A 103 -8.07 -18.92 10.08
C LEU A 103 -7.63 -19.26 8.66
N TYR A 104 -6.62 -20.12 8.45
CA TYR A 104 -6.18 -20.48 7.10
C TYR A 104 -7.31 -21.06 6.25
N LYS A 105 -8.20 -21.84 6.86
CA LYS A 105 -9.42 -22.39 6.22
C LYS A 105 -10.44 -21.34 5.77
N ASP A 106 -10.39 -20.14 6.36
CA ASP A 106 -11.28 -19.02 6.09
C ASP A 106 -10.66 -18.07 5.03
N GLN A 107 -9.37 -18.22 4.73
CA GLN A 107 -8.66 -17.50 3.67
C GLN A 107 -8.92 -18.13 2.30
N TRP A 108 -10.18 -18.09 1.89
CA TRP A 108 -10.70 -18.67 0.65
C TRP A 108 -9.87 -18.34 -0.61
N TYR A 109 -9.26 -17.16 -0.64
CA TYR A 109 -8.43 -16.63 -1.73
C TYR A 109 -7.08 -17.36 -1.89
N LEU A 110 -6.69 -18.24 -0.95
CA LEU A 110 -5.45 -19.01 -0.99
C LEU A 110 -5.63 -20.49 -1.41
N HIS A 111 -6.84 -21.04 -1.29
CA HIS A 111 -7.02 -22.51 -1.29
C HIS A 111 -8.29 -23.04 -2.01
N ASN A 112 -8.63 -22.48 -3.16
CA ASN A 112 -9.84 -22.76 -3.95
C ASN A 112 -11.15 -22.57 -3.15
N GLY A 113 -11.17 -21.66 -2.19
CA GLY A 113 -12.33 -21.47 -1.31
C GLY A 113 -13.46 -20.65 -1.94
N ALA A 114 -13.21 -19.90 -3.03
CA ALA A 114 -14.19 -19.03 -3.67
C ALA A 114 -15.30 -19.82 -4.40
N VAL A 115 -16.43 -19.17 -4.76
CA VAL A 115 -17.47 -19.81 -5.58
C VAL A 115 -16.87 -20.27 -6.91
N GLY A 116 -17.09 -21.53 -7.28
CA GLY A 116 -16.49 -22.09 -8.49
C GLY A 116 -15.05 -22.58 -8.31
N GLY A 117 -14.52 -22.55 -7.07
CA GLY A 117 -13.19 -23.05 -6.74
C GLY A 117 -12.07 -22.11 -7.18
N PHE A 118 -12.35 -20.82 -7.35
CA PHE A 118 -11.32 -19.83 -7.69
C PHE A 118 -10.43 -19.49 -6.48
N ASP A 119 -9.17 -19.16 -6.75
CA ASP A 119 -8.19 -18.63 -5.81
C ASP A 119 -7.04 -17.93 -6.58
N MET A 120 -6.01 -17.48 -5.87
CA MET A 120 -4.80 -16.91 -6.47
C MET A 120 -3.77 -17.96 -6.92
N ASN A 121 -4.07 -19.26 -6.79
CA ASN A 121 -3.21 -20.39 -7.13
C ASN A 121 -1.83 -20.38 -6.43
N VAL A 122 -1.74 -19.80 -5.24
CA VAL A 122 -0.48 -19.63 -4.48
C VAL A 122 0.12 -20.96 -4.01
N ARG A 123 -0.72 -21.99 -3.79
CA ARG A 123 -0.25 -23.31 -3.32
C ARG A 123 0.73 -23.98 -4.26
N GLN A 124 0.61 -23.76 -5.57
CA GLN A 124 1.56 -24.30 -6.54
C GLN A 124 2.95 -23.66 -6.38
N ALA A 125 3.00 -22.36 -6.07
CA ALA A 125 4.27 -21.67 -5.79
C ALA A 125 4.91 -22.19 -4.49
N TRP A 126 4.10 -22.38 -3.44
CA TRP A 126 4.57 -22.93 -2.17
C TRP A 126 5.11 -24.36 -2.30
N LEU A 127 4.41 -25.24 -3.05
CA LEU A 127 4.88 -26.60 -3.33
C LEU A 127 6.15 -26.63 -4.18
N ALA A 128 6.37 -25.62 -5.02
CA ALA A 128 7.62 -25.42 -5.75
C ALA A 128 8.73 -24.79 -4.88
N GLY A 129 8.47 -24.50 -3.60
CA GLY A 129 9.43 -23.96 -2.65
C GLY A 129 9.52 -22.43 -2.59
N TYR A 130 8.62 -21.71 -3.27
CA TYR A 130 8.59 -20.24 -3.30
C TYR A 130 7.63 -19.70 -2.25
N ALA A 131 8.16 -19.18 -1.14
CA ALA A 131 7.39 -18.56 -0.06
C ALA A 131 7.89 -17.15 0.32
N GLY A 132 8.66 -16.50 -0.57
CA GLY A 132 9.15 -15.12 -0.38
C GLY A 132 10.49 -14.96 0.35
N ARG A 133 11.24 -16.04 0.60
CA ARG A 133 12.57 -15.94 1.23
C ARG A 133 13.47 -14.93 0.50
N ASN A 134 14.18 -14.10 1.27
CA ASN A 134 15.08 -13.04 0.79
C ASN A 134 14.39 -11.94 -0.03
N VAL A 135 13.07 -11.77 0.11
CA VAL A 135 12.34 -10.61 -0.42
C VAL A 135 11.97 -9.72 0.76
N SER A 136 12.23 -8.41 0.65
CA SER A 136 11.79 -7.41 1.63
C SER A 136 10.64 -6.58 1.07
N VAL A 137 9.54 -6.50 1.82
CA VAL A 137 8.33 -5.76 1.45
C VAL A 137 8.04 -4.71 2.53
N SER A 138 7.64 -3.51 2.11
CA SER A 138 7.22 -2.43 3.01
C SER A 138 5.79 -2.00 2.74
N ILE A 139 4.99 -1.93 3.79
CA ILE A 139 3.62 -1.39 3.74
C ILE A 139 3.65 0.11 4.03
N LEU A 140 3.31 0.94 3.05
CA LEU A 140 3.25 2.40 3.21
C LEU A 140 1.84 2.80 3.65
N ASP A 141 1.61 2.98 4.96
CA ASP A 141 0.24 3.11 5.49
C ASP A 141 0.18 3.81 6.86
N ASP A 142 -0.73 3.40 7.74
CA ASP A 142 -0.96 3.91 9.10
C ASP A 142 -0.11 3.24 10.20
N GLY A 143 0.89 2.44 9.79
CA GLY A 143 1.84 1.75 10.66
C GLY A 143 1.69 0.22 10.63
N ILE A 144 2.63 -0.46 11.28
CA ILE A 144 2.65 -1.92 11.42
C ILE A 144 2.88 -2.30 12.87
N GLN A 145 2.01 -3.13 13.44
CA GLN A 145 2.19 -3.68 14.77
C GLN A 145 3.35 -4.69 14.74
N ARG A 146 4.58 -4.21 14.86
CA ARG A 146 5.81 -5.02 14.71
C ARG A 146 5.92 -6.19 15.69
N ASN A 147 5.25 -6.10 16.84
CA ASN A 147 5.20 -7.14 17.85
C ASN A 147 3.97 -8.05 17.71
N HIS A 148 3.18 -7.92 16.64
CA HIS A 148 2.07 -8.83 16.39
C HIS A 148 2.61 -10.26 16.31
N PRO A 149 2.05 -11.23 17.05
CA PRO A 149 2.61 -12.58 17.15
C PRO A 149 2.74 -13.30 15.81
N ASP A 150 1.93 -12.90 14.83
CA ASP A 150 1.93 -13.45 13.47
C ASP A 150 2.83 -12.69 12.47
N LEU A 151 3.48 -11.59 12.90
CA LEU A 151 4.36 -10.77 12.07
C LEU A 151 5.78 -10.67 12.63
N ALA A 152 5.96 -10.79 13.96
CA ALA A 152 7.19 -10.43 14.65
C ALA A 152 8.46 -11.12 14.15
N GLU A 153 8.39 -12.39 13.71
CA GLU A 153 9.55 -13.11 13.16
C GLU A 153 9.91 -12.63 11.73
N ASN A 154 8.91 -12.24 10.95
CA ASN A 154 9.09 -11.69 9.61
C ASN A 154 9.36 -10.19 9.61
N TYR A 155 9.15 -9.48 10.73
CA TYR A 155 9.38 -8.04 10.84
C TYR A 155 10.80 -7.65 10.43
N ASP A 156 10.90 -6.57 9.68
CA ASP A 156 12.13 -6.01 9.14
C ASP A 156 12.26 -4.52 9.49
N PRO A 157 13.12 -4.15 10.45
CA PRO A 157 13.32 -2.75 10.81
C PRO A 157 13.94 -1.93 9.68
N LEU A 158 14.68 -2.53 8.75
CA LEU A 158 15.25 -1.81 7.61
C LEU A 158 14.20 -1.52 6.53
N ALA A 159 13.03 -2.17 6.60
CA ALA A 159 11.87 -1.87 5.77
C ALA A 159 10.84 -1.02 6.50
N SER A 160 11.22 -0.35 7.59
CA SER A 160 10.30 0.32 8.51
C SER A 160 10.80 1.68 8.96
N THR A 161 9.87 2.61 9.19
CA THR A 161 10.13 3.91 9.85
C THR A 161 8.81 4.59 10.20
N ASP A 162 8.84 5.56 11.10
CA ASP A 162 7.73 6.43 11.41
C ASP A 162 8.02 7.86 10.90
N ILE A 163 7.35 8.24 9.81
CA ILE A 163 7.46 9.58 9.25
C ILE A 163 6.57 10.58 9.99
N ASN A 164 5.49 10.12 10.63
CA ASN A 164 4.56 10.98 11.35
C ASN A 164 5.18 11.53 12.64
N ASP A 165 5.90 10.69 13.40
CA ASP A 165 6.53 11.06 14.66
C ASP A 165 8.07 11.25 14.57
N HIS A 166 8.67 10.87 13.43
CA HIS A 166 10.10 11.01 13.12
C HIS A 166 11.03 10.12 13.96
N ASP A 167 10.69 8.85 14.04
CA ASP A 167 11.52 7.81 14.65
C ASP A 167 11.46 6.50 13.83
N ASP A 168 12.09 5.44 14.34
CA ASP A 168 12.19 4.15 13.63
C ASP A 168 11.14 3.11 14.08
N ASP A 169 10.17 3.50 14.92
CA ASP A 169 9.13 2.59 15.43
C ASP A 169 7.78 2.85 14.73
N PRO A 170 7.43 2.10 13.67
CA PRO A 170 6.20 2.30 12.92
C PRO A 170 4.95 1.76 13.65
N THR A 171 5.03 1.50 14.96
CA THR A 171 3.93 0.91 15.72
C THR A 171 2.72 1.85 15.67
N PRO A 172 1.54 1.35 15.24
CA PRO A 172 0.33 2.17 15.15
C PRO A 172 -0.05 2.75 16.50
N GLN A 173 -0.53 4.00 16.51
CA GLN A 173 -1.17 4.55 17.70
C GLN A 173 -2.51 3.85 17.95
N ASP A 174 -2.76 3.43 19.19
CA ASP A 174 -4.01 2.75 19.58
C ASP A 174 -5.16 3.77 19.76
N ASN A 175 -5.66 4.27 18.62
CA ASN A 175 -6.73 5.26 18.54
C ASN A 175 -8.00 4.72 17.84
N GLY A 176 -8.02 3.44 17.50
CA GLY A 176 -9.13 2.74 16.84
C GLY A 176 -9.16 2.82 15.30
N ASP A 177 -8.40 3.73 14.69
CA ASP A 177 -8.34 3.90 13.23
C ASP A 177 -7.12 3.20 12.60
N ASN A 178 -5.98 3.16 13.30
CA ASN A 178 -4.70 2.69 12.75
C ASN A 178 -4.52 1.16 12.77
N LYS A 179 -5.37 0.46 12.02
CA LYS A 179 -5.33 -1.01 11.87
C LYS A 179 -5.01 -1.47 10.46
N HIS A 180 -4.97 -0.55 9.51
CA HIS A 180 -5.00 -0.87 8.08
C HIS A 180 -3.67 -1.47 7.63
N GLY A 181 -2.54 -0.82 7.94
CA GLY A 181 -1.21 -1.30 7.59
C GLY A 181 -0.87 -2.67 8.20
N THR A 182 -1.30 -2.93 9.44
CA THR A 182 -1.10 -4.25 10.09
C THR A 182 -1.90 -5.36 9.40
N ARG A 183 -3.13 -5.08 8.94
CA ARG A 183 -3.92 -6.04 8.15
C ARG A 183 -3.23 -6.35 6.82
N CYS A 184 -2.83 -5.33 6.08
CA CYS A 184 -2.12 -5.48 4.81
C CYS A 184 -0.79 -6.24 4.97
N ALA A 185 -0.04 -5.99 6.04
CA ALA A 185 1.18 -6.72 6.35
C ALA A 185 0.91 -8.23 6.57
N GLY A 186 -0.19 -8.57 7.25
CA GLY A 186 -0.64 -9.94 7.45
C GLY A 186 -0.94 -10.67 6.13
N GLU A 187 -1.65 -10.01 5.21
CA GLU A 187 -1.95 -10.58 3.89
C GLU A 187 -0.67 -10.96 3.10
N VAL A 188 0.38 -10.14 3.24
CA VAL A 188 1.67 -10.38 2.58
C VAL A 188 2.48 -11.46 3.30
N ALA A 189 2.69 -11.33 4.61
CA ALA A 189 3.77 -12.04 5.30
C ALA A 189 3.42 -12.48 6.73
N ALA A 190 2.14 -12.66 7.06
CA ALA A 190 1.76 -13.46 8.23
C ALA A 190 2.49 -14.81 8.21
N LEU A 191 2.94 -15.27 9.38
CA LEU A 191 3.68 -16.51 9.52
C LEU A 191 2.80 -17.71 9.12
N ALA A 192 3.45 -18.82 8.81
CA ALA A 192 2.76 -20.08 8.55
C ALA A 192 3.21 -21.11 9.59
N GLY A 193 2.25 -21.83 10.16
CA GLY A 193 2.48 -22.91 11.11
C GLY A 193 2.83 -22.46 12.53
N ASN A 194 2.44 -21.26 12.93
CA ASN A 194 2.62 -20.77 14.30
C ASN A 194 1.33 -20.92 15.16
N ASN A 195 0.25 -21.48 14.60
CA ASN A 195 -1.06 -21.66 15.22
C ASN A 195 -1.75 -20.33 15.57
N GLN A 196 -1.45 -19.26 14.84
CA GLN A 196 -2.07 -17.95 15.04
C GLN A 196 -2.70 -17.49 13.75
N CYS A 197 -3.83 -16.78 13.86
CA CYS A 197 -4.51 -16.17 12.71
C CYS A 197 -4.51 -17.07 11.45
N GLY A 198 -4.00 -16.56 10.34
CA GLY A 198 -3.96 -17.23 9.03
C GLY A 198 -2.53 -17.31 8.50
N VAL A 199 -2.35 -17.20 7.19
CA VAL A 199 -1.05 -17.30 6.52
C VAL A 199 -0.92 -16.19 5.47
N GLY A 200 0.26 -15.56 5.40
CA GLY A 200 0.57 -14.59 4.35
C GLY A 200 0.94 -15.27 3.03
N VAL A 201 0.68 -14.61 1.90
CA VAL A 201 1.04 -15.14 0.56
C VAL A 201 2.53 -15.49 0.47
N ALA A 202 3.38 -14.65 1.05
CA ALA A 202 4.82 -14.77 1.13
C ALA A 202 5.26 -14.90 2.59
N TYR A 203 4.76 -15.92 3.31
CA TYR A 203 5.00 -16.16 4.74
C TYR A 203 6.47 -16.37 5.18
N LYS A 204 7.44 -16.34 4.25
CA LYS A 204 8.89 -16.30 4.54
C LYS A 204 9.59 -15.02 4.03
N ALA A 205 8.83 -14.04 3.54
CA ALA A 205 9.35 -12.72 3.23
C ALA A 205 9.62 -11.91 4.50
N LYS A 206 10.47 -10.91 4.35
CA LYS A 206 10.64 -9.85 5.33
C LYS A 206 9.59 -8.76 5.10
N ILE A 207 9.00 -8.26 6.18
CA ILE A 207 7.90 -7.31 6.14
C ILE A 207 8.17 -6.14 7.08
N GLY A 208 8.10 -4.93 6.56
CA GLY A 208 8.16 -3.71 7.33
C GLY A 208 6.96 -2.81 7.07
N GLY A 209 6.97 -1.65 7.69
CA GLY A 209 5.90 -0.67 7.52
C GLY A 209 6.39 0.75 7.72
N VAL A 210 5.87 1.66 6.92
CA VAL A 210 6.08 3.09 7.05
C VAL A 210 4.80 3.70 7.58
N ARG A 211 4.85 4.24 8.81
CA ARG A 211 3.76 5.02 9.38
C ARG A 211 3.83 6.44 8.80
N MET A 212 2.92 6.73 7.87
CA MET A 212 2.87 8.01 7.17
C MET A 212 1.45 8.57 6.98
N LEU A 213 0.40 7.76 7.14
CA LEU A 213 -1.00 8.18 7.00
C LEU A 213 -1.66 8.67 8.30
N ASP A 214 -1.04 8.45 9.46
CA ASP A 214 -1.60 8.87 10.75
C ASP A 214 -1.17 10.30 11.11
N GLY A 215 -1.38 11.21 10.15
CA GLY A 215 -0.94 12.60 10.25
C GLY A 215 -1.09 13.38 8.95
N ALA A 216 -0.49 14.57 8.92
CA ALA A 216 -0.55 15.44 7.75
C ALA A 216 0.35 14.92 6.61
N VAL A 217 -0.25 14.48 5.51
CA VAL A 217 0.48 13.92 4.36
C VAL A 217 0.82 15.01 3.34
N SER A 218 2.10 15.36 3.22
CA SER A 218 2.60 16.31 2.20
C SER A 218 3.42 15.59 1.12
N ASP A 219 3.75 16.27 0.02
CA ASP A 219 4.59 15.71 -1.04
C ASP A 219 5.96 15.24 -0.50
N SER A 220 6.55 15.96 0.45
CA SER A 220 7.76 15.51 1.15
C SER A 220 7.57 14.24 1.99
N VAL A 221 6.41 14.05 2.64
CA VAL A 221 6.10 12.83 3.41
C VAL A 221 5.93 11.64 2.46
N GLU A 222 5.23 11.83 1.35
CA GLU A 222 5.07 10.82 0.30
C GLU A 222 6.43 10.44 -0.29
N ALA A 223 7.27 11.42 -0.62
CA ALA A 223 8.60 11.20 -1.17
C ALA A 223 9.54 10.48 -0.20
N ALA A 224 9.55 10.85 1.08
CA ALA A 224 10.33 10.17 2.12
C ALA A 224 9.90 8.71 2.26
N SER A 225 8.59 8.45 2.31
CA SER A 225 8.03 7.10 2.39
C SER A 225 8.40 6.24 1.18
N LEU A 226 8.28 6.79 -0.03
CA LEU A 226 8.60 6.10 -1.30
C LEU A 226 10.10 5.89 -1.53
N SER A 227 10.96 6.65 -0.84
CA SER A 227 12.42 6.59 -0.99
C SER A 227 13.15 5.88 0.15
N LEU A 228 12.42 5.39 1.16
CA LEU A 228 13.00 4.65 2.27
C LEU A 228 13.79 3.44 1.76
N ASN A 229 15.10 3.39 2.02
CA ASN A 229 15.95 2.22 1.84
C ASN A 229 15.75 1.45 0.52
N GLN A 230 15.66 2.16 -0.61
CA GLN A 230 15.35 1.61 -1.94
C GLN A 230 16.29 0.50 -2.46
N ASN A 231 17.48 0.33 -1.87
CA ASN A 231 18.37 -0.80 -2.19
C ASN A 231 18.15 -2.05 -1.33
N HIS A 232 17.46 -1.91 -0.20
CA HIS A 232 17.09 -3.01 0.69
C HIS A 232 15.66 -3.50 0.42
N ILE A 233 14.70 -2.58 0.30
CA ILE A 233 13.29 -2.90 0.09
C ILE A 233 13.07 -3.27 -1.38
N ASP A 234 12.51 -4.44 -1.64
CA ASP A 234 12.20 -4.88 -2.99
C ASP A 234 10.86 -4.31 -3.49
N ILE A 235 9.85 -4.36 -2.62
CA ILE A 235 8.45 -4.10 -2.97
C ILE A 235 7.86 -3.12 -1.97
N TYR A 236 7.19 -2.09 -2.47
CA TYR A 236 6.37 -1.18 -1.68
C TYR A 236 4.91 -1.45 -2.01
N SER A 237 4.09 -1.64 -0.98
CA SER A 237 2.64 -1.79 -1.13
C SER A 237 1.95 -0.57 -0.55
N ALA A 238 1.09 0.06 -1.35
CA ALA A 238 0.33 1.23 -0.94
C ALA A 238 -1.13 1.13 -1.37
N SER A 239 -2.00 1.51 -0.44
CA SER A 239 -3.46 1.36 -0.54
C SER A 239 -4.14 2.68 -0.23
N TRP A 240 -3.53 3.79 -0.62
CA TRP A 240 -4.01 5.14 -0.42
C TRP A 240 -3.93 5.95 -1.71
N GLY A 241 -4.61 7.09 -1.74
CA GLY A 241 -4.61 7.98 -2.89
C GLY A 241 -5.39 9.26 -2.60
N PRO A 242 -5.75 10.04 -3.63
CA PRO A 242 -6.78 11.07 -3.54
C PRO A 242 -8.09 10.48 -3.00
N GLU A 243 -9.02 11.35 -2.63
CA GLU A 243 -10.33 10.90 -2.16
C GLU A 243 -11.11 10.24 -3.30
N ASP A 244 -11.53 8.98 -3.08
CA ASP A 244 -12.31 8.22 -4.05
C ASP A 244 -13.79 8.70 -4.03
N ASP A 245 -14.05 9.94 -4.46
CA ASP A 245 -15.35 10.62 -4.43
C ASP A 245 -16.01 10.84 -5.80
N GLY A 246 -15.32 10.45 -6.88
CA GLY A 246 -15.76 10.67 -8.26
C GLY A 246 -15.68 12.12 -8.74
N ARG A 247 -14.97 12.99 -8.01
CA ARG A 247 -14.82 14.43 -8.30
C ARG A 247 -13.38 14.90 -8.18
N THR A 248 -12.57 14.23 -7.38
CA THR A 248 -11.17 14.57 -7.13
C THR A 248 -10.29 14.10 -8.29
N PHE A 249 -9.47 15.01 -8.81
CA PHE A 249 -8.42 14.72 -9.79
C PHE A 249 -7.09 15.21 -9.22
N ASP A 250 -6.24 14.29 -8.77
CA ASP A 250 -4.97 14.62 -8.11
C ASP A 250 -3.97 13.47 -8.25
N GLY A 251 -2.71 13.73 -7.91
CA GLY A 251 -1.63 12.75 -8.00
C GLY A 251 -0.41 13.13 -7.19
N PRO A 252 0.71 12.41 -7.40
CA PRO A 252 1.97 12.68 -6.72
C PRO A 252 2.51 14.06 -7.08
N GLY A 253 3.05 14.77 -6.08
CA GLY A 253 3.76 16.03 -6.30
C GLY A 253 5.15 15.82 -6.92
N PRO A 254 5.92 16.90 -7.13
CA PRO A 254 7.25 16.81 -7.72
C PRO A 254 8.21 15.88 -6.98
N LEU A 255 8.23 15.90 -5.65
CA LEU A 255 9.14 15.07 -4.85
C LEU A 255 8.72 13.60 -4.87
N ALA A 256 7.42 13.30 -4.74
CA ALA A 256 6.94 11.93 -4.82
C ALA A 256 7.18 11.31 -6.21
N ARG A 257 7.01 12.09 -7.29
CA ARG A 257 7.36 11.65 -8.66
C ARG A 257 8.85 11.36 -8.83
N GLU A 258 9.71 12.19 -8.23
CA GLU A 258 11.15 11.94 -8.22
C GLU A 258 11.49 10.68 -7.43
N ALA A 259 10.83 10.44 -6.29
CA ALA A 259 11.01 9.23 -5.50
C ALA A 259 10.65 7.96 -6.29
N PHE A 260 9.52 7.98 -7.01
CA PHE A 260 9.17 6.89 -7.94
C PHE A 260 10.23 6.69 -9.01
N TYR A 261 10.66 7.78 -9.67
CA TYR A 261 11.64 7.71 -10.76
C TYR A 261 13.00 7.17 -10.28
N ARG A 262 13.49 7.62 -9.12
CA ARG A 262 14.72 7.06 -8.51
C ARG A 262 14.54 5.60 -8.12
N GLY A 263 13.39 5.23 -7.56
CA GLY A 263 13.12 3.86 -7.14
C GLY A 263 13.13 2.89 -8.31
N ILE A 264 12.41 3.19 -9.41
CA ILE A 264 12.39 2.32 -10.60
C ILE A 264 13.71 2.31 -11.36
N LYS A 265 14.55 3.34 -11.22
CA LYS A 265 15.82 3.45 -11.96
C LYS A 265 17.01 2.87 -11.21
N ASN A 266 17.11 3.18 -9.92
CA ASN A 266 18.30 2.92 -9.11
C ASN A 266 18.05 1.88 -8.01
N GLY A 267 16.79 1.72 -7.58
CA GLY A 267 16.43 0.80 -6.52
C GLY A 267 16.81 -0.64 -6.81
N ARG A 268 17.01 -1.42 -5.75
CA ARG A 268 17.43 -2.83 -5.78
C ARG A 268 18.70 -3.04 -6.62
N GLY A 269 19.66 -2.13 -6.47
CA GLY A 269 20.90 -2.14 -7.25
C GLY A 269 20.69 -1.95 -8.75
N GLY A 270 19.74 -1.09 -9.14
CA GLY A 270 19.43 -0.76 -10.53
C GLY A 270 18.43 -1.69 -11.23
N LYS A 271 17.81 -2.63 -10.50
CA LYS A 271 16.73 -3.49 -11.03
C LYS A 271 15.37 -2.78 -11.05
N GLY A 272 15.23 -1.74 -10.23
CA GLY A 272 13.99 -1.00 -10.03
C GLY A 272 13.12 -1.59 -8.92
N ASN A 273 12.75 -0.75 -7.94
CA ASN A 273 11.73 -1.09 -6.95
C ASN A 273 10.39 -1.39 -7.62
N ILE A 274 9.59 -2.24 -6.98
CA ILE A 274 8.24 -2.56 -7.43
C ILE A 274 7.26 -1.81 -6.53
N PHE A 275 6.48 -0.90 -7.10
CA PHE A 275 5.43 -0.17 -6.38
C PHE A 275 4.08 -0.78 -6.72
N VAL A 276 3.45 -1.49 -5.79
CA VAL A 276 2.11 -2.06 -5.94
C VAL A 276 1.10 -1.09 -5.36
N TRP A 277 0.03 -0.82 -6.12
CA TRP A 277 -0.97 0.18 -5.73
C TRP A 277 -2.39 -0.37 -5.87
N ALA A 278 -3.24 -0.18 -4.87
CA ALA A 278 -4.68 -0.44 -5.04
C ALA A 278 -5.26 0.50 -6.11
N SER A 279 -6.37 0.15 -6.77
CA SER A 279 -6.94 1.00 -7.84
C SER A 279 -7.97 2.04 -7.39
N GLY A 280 -8.53 1.93 -6.18
CA GLY A 280 -9.62 2.80 -5.72
C GLY A 280 -10.86 2.04 -5.24
N ASN A 281 -11.58 2.63 -4.28
CA ASN A 281 -12.85 2.14 -3.72
C ASN A 281 -14.06 3.00 -4.17
N GLY A 282 -13.88 3.91 -5.14
CA GLY A 282 -14.87 4.90 -5.56
C GLY A 282 -15.95 4.42 -6.53
N GLY A 283 -16.02 3.12 -6.85
CA GLY A 283 -16.93 2.58 -7.87
C GLY A 283 -18.42 2.91 -7.63
N SER A 284 -18.86 2.91 -6.38
CA SER A 284 -20.25 3.27 -6.00
C SER A 284 -20.58 4.75 -6.27
N LYS A 285 -19.56 5.62 -6.30
CA LYS A 285 -19.65 7.05 -6.56
C LYS A 285 -19.35 7.43 -8.01
N GLN A 286 -19.26 6.44 -8.91
CA GLN A 286 -18.91 6.61 -10.33
C GLN A 286 -17.51 7.21 -10.54
N ASP A 287 -16.60 6.93 -9.61
CA ASP A 287 -15.21 7.35 -9.76
C ASP A 287 -14.49 6.60 -10.87
N SER A 288 -13.44 7.22 -11.41
CA SER A 288 -12.56 6.62 -12.39
C SER A 288 -11.14 6.67 -11.86
N CYS A 289 -10.49 5.52 -11.73
CA CYS A 289 -9.08 5.44 -11.35
C CYS A 289 -8.15 6.23 -12.29
N SER A 290 -8.61 6.60 -13.50
CA SER A 290 -7.85 7.51 -14.37
C SER A 290 -7.66 8.93 -13.80
N ALA A 291 -8.46 9.31 -12.79
CA ALA A 291 -8.32 10.56 -12.06
C ALA A 291 -7.32 10.50 -10.90
N ASP A 292 -6.81 9.31 -10.58
CA ASP A 292 -5.78 9.09 -9.57
C ASP A 292 -4.40 8.94 -10.24
N GLY A 293 -3.56 9.96 -10.05
CA GLY A 293 -2.20 10.02 -10.58
C GLY A 293 -1.22 8.99 -10.02
N TYR A 294 -1.51 8.36 -8.87
CA TYR A 294 -0.71 7.25 -8.36
C TYR A 294 -1.01 6.00 -9.18
N THR A 295 -2.29 5.67 -9.37
CA THR A 295 -2.70 4.44 -10.08
C THR A 295 -2.51 4.50 -11.60
N THR A 296 -2.50 5.71 -12.17
CA THR A 296 -2.19 5.90 -13.60
C THR A 296 -0.71 6.02 -13.88
N SER A 297 0.13 6.04 -12.85
CA SER A 297 1.58 6.10 -13.01
C SER A 297 2.09 4.84 -13.70
N VAL A 298 2.94 5.02 -14.71
CA VAL A 298 3.65 3.91 -15.36
C VAL A 298 4.67 3.24 -14.42
N TYR A 299 4.96 3.84 -13.27
CA TYR A 299 5.87 3.31 -12.26
C TYR A 299 5.18 2.44 -11.21
N THR A 300 3.85 2.41 -11.20
CA THR A 300 3.07 1.59 -10.28
C THR A 300 2.41 0.42 -10.99
N LEU A 301 2.39 -0.73 -10.33
CA LEU A 301 1.59 -1.89 -10.71
C LEU A 301 0.25 -1.81 -9.97
N SER A 302 -0.76 -1.27 -10.66
CA SER A 302 -2.09 -1.08 -10.08
C SER A 302 -2.93 -2.35 -10.09
N ILE A 303 -3.55 -2.66 -8.96
CA ILE A 303 -4.34 -3.87 -8.71
C ILE A 303 -5.78 -3.48 -8.35
N SER A 304 -6.74 -4.16 -8.98
CA SER A 304 -8.17 -4.08 -8.67
C SER A 304 -8.66 -5.37 -8.01
N SER A 305 -9.87 -5.34 -7.47
CA SER A 305 -10.47 -6.46 -6.74
C SER A 305 -11.45 -7.27 -7.57
N ALA A 306 -11.67 -8.52 -7.17
CA ALA A 306 -12.80 -9.35 -7.57
C ALA A 306 -13.41 -9.98 -6.31
N THR A 307 -14.72 -10.18 -6.31
CA THR A 307 -15.45 -10.74 -5.16
C THR A 307 -15.25 -12.25 -5.02
N TYR A 308 -15.64 -12.80 -3.87
CA TYR A 308 -15.65 -14.25 -3.60
C TYR A 308 -16.45 -15.08 -4.63
N ASP A 309 -17.42 -14.47 -5.31
CA ASP A 309 -18.20 -15.08 -6.38
C ASP A 309 -17.73 -14.69 -7.80
N ASN A 310 -16.53 -14.12 -7.91
CA ASN A 310 -15.86 -13.74 -9.15
C ASN A 310 -16.64 -12.70 -9.98
N HIS A 311 -17.19 -11.70 -9.30
CA HIS A 311 -17.78 -10.50 -9.87
C HIS A 311 -16.88 -9.27 -9.68
N ARG A 312 -17.16 -8.23 -10.46
CA ARG A 312 -16.50 -6.92 -10.41
C ARG A 312 -17.41 -5.91 -9.75
#